data_AF-A0A8H7WM45-F1
#
_entry.id   AF-A0A8H7WM45-F1
#
_cell.length_a   1.000
_cell.length_b   1.000
_cell.length_c   1.000
_cell.angle_alpha   90.00
_cell.angle_beta   90.00
_cell.angle_gamma   90.00
#
_symmetry.space_group_name_H-M   'P 1'
#
loop_
_entity.id
_entity.type
_entity.pdbx_description
1 polymer ?
#
loop_
_entity_poly.entity_id
_entity_poly.type
_entity_poly.pdbx_seq_one_letter_code
_entity_poly.pdbx_strand_id
1 'polypeptide(L)'
;MLQTLEGHSGSVMSVAFSPDGTQVVSGSSDQTVRLWDAATGALQQTLEGHSNWVWSVAFSPDGTQVVSGSDDQTVRLWDAATGALQQTLEGHSNSVMSVAFSPDGKHIPTLHVSGEWLVEGTARYLWLPTNYRPTCEAIWGRIVILGHSSGRLLFL
;
A
#
# COMPACT_ATOMS: atom_id res chain seq x y z
N MET A 1 -28.19 2.46 -11.03
CA MET A 1 -28.45 2.58 -9.58
C MET A 1 -27.17 3.08 -8.95
N LEU A 2 -27.23 4.17 -8.17
CA LEU A 2 -26.10 4.64 -7.36
C LEU A 2 -26.19 3.94 -6.01
N GLN A 3 -25.07 3.42 -5.53
CA GLN A 3 -24.96 2.75 -4.23
C GLN A 3 -23.95 3.49 -3.35
N THR A 4 -24.31 3.67 -2.08
CA THR A 4 -23.47 4.32 -1.06
C THR A 4 -22.96 3.24 -0.09
N LEU A 5 -21.65 3.24 0.18
CA LEU A 5 -21.02 2.35 1.17
C LEU A 5 -20.82 3.12 2.47
N GLU A 6 -21.64 2.84 3.48
CA GLU A 6 -21.59 3.52 4.78
C GLU A 6 -20.92 2.63 5.84
N GLY A 7 -20.04 3.20 6.66
CA GLY A 7 -19.50 2.48 7.81
C GLY A 7 -18.22 3.05 8.42
N HIS A 8 -17.39 3.74 7.64
CA HIS A 8 -16.24 4.47 8.20
C HIS A 8 -16.73 5.63 9.09
N SER A 9 -16.06 5.84 10.22
CA SER A 9 -16.34 6.95 11.14
C SER A 9 -15.49 8.19 10.86
N GLY A 10 -14.57 8.08 9.90
CA GLY A 10 -13.67 9.14 9.45
C GLY A 10 -13.70 9.31 7.93
N SER A 11 -12.90 10.25 7.44
CA SER A 11 -12.75 10.50 6.01
C SER A 11 -12.13 9.29 5.32
N VAL A 12 -12.75 8.84 4.23
CA VAL A 12 -12.16 7.83 3.35
C VAL A 12 -11.09 8.51 2.49
N MET A 13 -9.84 8.08 2.64
CA MET A 13 -8.68 8.72 2.02
C MET A 13 -8.23 8.02 0.73
N SER A 14 -8.53 6.72 0.61
CA SER A 14 -8.16 5.92 -0.55
C SER A 14 -9.16 4.78 -0.75
N VAL A 15 -9.39 4.42 -2.02
CA VAL A 15 -10.20 3.26 -2.43
C VAL A 15 -9.54 2.54 -3.60
N ALA A 16 -9.73 1.23 -3.70
CA ALA A 16 -9.31 0.44 -4.86
C ALA A 16 -10.28 -0.73 -5.10
N PHE A 17 -10.45 -1.14 -6.35
CA PHE A 17 -11.13 -2.39 -6.71
C PHE A 17 -10.15 -3.56 -6.67
N SER A 18 -10.63 -4.74 -6.31
CA SER A 18 -9.90 -5.98 -6.56
C SER A 18 -9.76 -6.20 -8.08
N PRO A 19 -8.73 -6.95 -8.54
CA PRO A 19 -8.51 -7.20 -9.96
C PRO A 19 -9.68 -7.90 -10.66
N ASP A 20 -10.40 -8.75 -9.94
CA ASP A 20 -11.61 -9.44 -10.43
C ASP A 20 -12.88 -8.58 -10.33
N GLY A 21 -12.78 -7.39 -9.73
CA GLY A 21 -13.88 -6.44 -9.52
C GLY A 21 -14.93 -6.87 -8.50
N THR A 22 -14.71 -7.95 -7.74
CA THR A 22 -15.69 -8.48 -6.79
C THR A 22 -15.66 -7.76 -5.43
N GLN A 23 -14.53 -7.12 -5.10
CA GLN A 23 -14.34 -6.40 -3.86
C GLN A 23 -13.89 -4.96 -4.10
N VAL A 24 -14.20 -4.11 -3.12
CA VAL A 24 -13.62 -2.78 -2.95
C VAL A 24 -12.85 -2.78 -1.63
N VAL A 25 -11.68 -2.15 -1.60
CA VAL A 25 -10.97 -1.84 -0.36
C VAL A 25 -10.96 -0.33 -0.15
N SER A 26 -11.09 0.11 1.11
CA SER A 26 -10.98 1.52 1.50
C SER A 26 -10.07 1.71 2.71
N GLY A 27 -9.28 2.79 2.72
CA GLY A 27 -8.50 3.24 3.88
C GLY A 27 -9.02 4.59 4.39
N SER A 28 -9.01 4.79 5.70
CA SER A 28 -9.69 5.92 6.35
C SER A 28 -8.88 6.58 7.47
N SER A 29 -9.25 7.82 7.79
CA SER A 29 -8.76 8.54 8.97
C SER A 29 -9.29 7.96 10.30
N ASP A 30 -10.20 6.98 10.26
CA ASP A 30 -10.59 6.18 11.43
C ASP A 30 -9.60 5.04 11.74
N GLN A 31 -8.44 5.03 11.07
CA GLN A 31 -7.34 4.08 11.30
C GLN A 31 -7.64 2.65 10.83
N THR A 32 -8.75 2.43 10.13
CA THR A 32 -9.13 1.11 9.60
C THR A 32 -8.97 1.02 8.09
N VAL A 33 -8.71 -0.19 7.63
CA VAL A 33 -8.96 -0.60 6.23
C VAL A 33 -10.23 -1.42 6.21
N ARG A 34 -11.08 -1.27 5.19
CA ARG A 34 -12.31 -2.06 5.05
C ARG A 34 -12.41 -2.69 3.68
N LEU A 35 -12.90 -3.92 3.66
CA LEU A 35 -13.24 -4.66 2.44
C LEU A 35 -14.75 -4.74 2.30
N TRP A 36 -15.21 -4.46 1.09
CA TRP A 36 -16.63 -4.40 0.74
C TRP A 36 -16.90 -5.30 -0.44
N ASP A 37 -18.07 -5.92 -0.44
CA ASP A 37 -18.60 -6.57 -1.62
C ASP A 37 -18.97 -5.51 -2.67
N ALA A 38 -18.40 -5.57 -3.86
CA ALA A 38 -18.60 -4.53 -4.87
C ALA A 38 -20.02 -4.54 -5.48
N ALA A 39 -20.69 -5.69 -5.47
CA ALA A 39 -22.01 -5.86 -6.08
C ALA A 39 -23.15 -5.46 -5.13
N THR A 40 -23.00 -5.77 -3.84
CA THR A 40 -24.02 -5.58 -2.80
C THR A 40 -23.69 -4.44 -1.86
N GLY A 41 -22.46 -3.91 -1.87
CA GLY A 41 -21.97 -2.89 -0.96
C GLY A 41 -21.89 -3.31 0.50
N ALA A 42 -22.04 -4.61 0.79
CA ALA A 42 -21.94 -5.11 2.14
C ALA A 42 -20.50 -5.01 2.65
N LEU A 43 -20.33 -4.55 3.89
CA LEU A 43 -19.05 -4.62 4.58
C LEU A 43 -18.71 -6.10 4.83
N GLN A 44 -17.61 -6.56 4.25
CA GLN A 44 -17.12 -7.93 4.42
C GLN A 44 -16.15 -8.03 5.60
N GLN A 45 -15.19 -7.09 5.69
CA GLN A 45 -14.16 -7.10 6.73
C GLN A 45 -13.77 -5.69 7.16
N THR A 46 -13.39 -5.57 8.44
CA THR A 46 -12.69 -4.40 8.99
C THR A 46 -11.32 -4.87 9.46
N LEU A 47 -10.27 -4.32 8.85
CA LEU A 47 -8.88 -4.64 9.14
C LEU A 47 -8.35 -3.59 10.10
N GLU A 48 -8.28 -3.99 11.37
CA GLU A 48 -7.80 -3.15 12.48
C GLU A 48 -6.31 -3.42 12.73
N GLY A 49 -5.57 -2.38 13.08
CA GLY A 49 -4.18 -2.53 13.52
C GLY A 49 -3.29 -1.32 13.27
N HIS A 50 -3.61 -0.47 12.30
CA HIS A 50 -2.97 0.84 12.20
C HIS A 50 -3.33 1.70 13.42
N SER A 51 -2.36 2.47 13.92
CA SER A 51 -2.56 3.35 15.09
C SER A 51 -2.84 4.81 14.71
N ASN A 52 -2.89 5.09 13.41
CA ASN A 52 -3.16 6.40 12.84
C ASN A 52 -3.73 6.26 11.42
N TRP A 53 -4.01 7.39 10.75
CA TRP A 53 -4.79 7.44 9.50
C TRP A 53 -4.21 6.57 8.39
N VAL A 54 -5.07 5.84 7.70
CA VAL A 54 -4.69 5.08 6.53
C VAL A 54 -4.83 5.95 5.29
N TRP A 55 -3.70 6.31 4.69
CA TRP A 55 -3.63 7.23 3.56
C TRP A 55 -3.86 6.53 2.21
N SER A 56 -3.44 5.27 2.10
CA SER A 56 -3.44 4.57 0.83
C SER A 56 -3.70 3.09 1.01
N VAL A 57 -4.42 2.50 0.05
CA VAL A 57 -4.68 1.06 -0.03
C VAL A 57 -4.56 0.59 -1.48
N ALA A 58 -4.13 -0.65 -1.68
CA ALA A 58 -4.10 -1.29 -3.00
C ALA A 58 -4.28 -2.81 -2.88
N PHE A 59 -4.82 -3.44 -3.92
CA PHE A 59 -4.84 -4.89 -4.06
C PHE A 59 -3.61 -5.41 -4.80
N SER A 60 -3.17 -6.61 -4.45
CA SER A 60 -2.24 -7.37 -5.29
C SER A 60 -2.89 -7.74 -6.62
N PRO A 61 -2.11 -8.00 -7.69
CA PRO A 61 -2.67 -8.31 -9.00
C PRO A 61 -3.42 -9.65 -9.05
N ASP A 62 -3.07 -10.57 -8.15
CA ASP A 62 -3.81 -11.82 -7.97
C ASP A 62 -5.02 -11.66 -7.05
N GLY A 63 -5.23 -10.48 -6.47
CA GLY A 63 -6.34 -10.16 -5.56
C GLY A 63 -6.26 -10.82 -4.19
N THR A 64 -5.19 -11.55 -3.87
CA THR A 64 -5.08 -12.31 -2.62
C THR A 64 -4.65 -11.46 -1.43
N GLN A 65 -4.04 -10.31 -1.68
CA GLN A 65 -3.52 -9.42 -0.66
C GLN A 65 -4.03 -7.99 -0.83
N VAL A 66 -4.12 -7.31 0.31
CA VAL A 66 -4.24 -5.86 0.40
C VAL A 66 -2.98 -5.31 1.03
N VAL A 67 -2.49 -4.18 0.53
CA VAL A 67 -1.44 -3.38 1.18
C VAL A 67 -2.03 -2.04 1.62
N SER A 68 -1.64 -1.57 2.79
CA SER A 68 -2.01 -0.26 3.31
C SER A 68 -0.81 0.54 3.80
N GLY A 69 -0.81 1.85 3.55
CA GLY A 69 0.17 2.82 4.06
C GLY A 69 -0.51 3.81 4.99
N SER A 70 0.14 4.11 6.12
CA SER A 70 -0.45 4.90 7.21
C SER A 70 0.46 6.01 7.74
N ASP A 71 -0.18 6.99 8.38
CA ASP A 71 0.46 8.03 9.18
C ASP A 71 1.24 7.48 10.38
N ASP A 72 0.98 6.22 10.76
CA ASP A 72 1.73 5.51 11.80
C ASP A 72 3.13 5.03 11.35
N GLN A 73 3.56 5.45 10.15
CA GLN A 73 4.88 5.15 9.57
C GLN A 73 5.07 3.67 9.23
N THR A 74 3.98 2.89 9.13
CA THR A 74 4.03 1.48 8.74
C THR A 74 3.33 1.24 7.41
N VAL A 75 3.81 0.21 6.71
CA VAL A 75 3.06 -0.47 5.65
C VAL A 75 2.58 -1.81 6.18
N ARG A 76 1.33 -2.18 5.91
CA ARG A 76 0.78 -3.47 6.34
C ARG A 76 0.27 -4.26 5.16
N LEU A 77 0.56 -5.56 5.16
CA LEU A 77 0.00 -6.53 4.22
C LEU A 77 -1.05 -7.36 4.93
N TRP A 78 -2.20 -7.51 4.27
CA TRP A 78 -3.37 -8.21 4.78
C TRP A 78 -3.77 -9.29 3.80
N ASP A 79 -4.22 -10.41 4.34
CA ASP A 79 -4.90 -11.44 3.56
C ASP A 79 -6.29 -10.95 3.17
N ALA A 80 -6.60 -10.83 1.88
CA ALA A 80 -7.87 -10.27 1.42
C ALA A 80 -9.07 -11.19 1.70
N ALA A 81 -8.84 -12.49 1.86
CA ALA A 81 -9.91 -13.46 2.11
C ALA A 81 -10.30 -13.55 3.58
N THR A 82 -9.32 -13.43 4.48
CA THR A 82 -9.50 -13.63 5.93
C THR A 82 -9.40 -12.34 6.75
N GLY A 83 -8.84 -11.28 6.17
CA GLY A 83 -8.56 -10.02 6.84
C GLY A 83 -7.40 -10.09 7.82
N ALA A 84 -6.69 -11.21 7.87
CA ALA A 84 -5.57 -11.39 8.77
C ALA A 84 -4.40 -10.48 8.37
N LEU A 85 -3.79 -9.82 9.36
CA LEU A 85 -2.51 -9.15 9.17
C LEU A 85 -1.43 -10.21 8.90
N GLN A 86 -0.83 -10.17 7.72
CA GLN A 86 0.24 -11.08 7.32
C GLN A 86 1.61 -10.52 7.68
N GLN A 87 1.82 -9.21 7.49
CA GLN A 87 3.10 -8.57 7.73
C GLN A 87 2.94 -7.07 8.04
N THR A 88 3.79 -6.58 8.94
CA THR A 88 4.03 -5.15 9.15
C THR A 88 5.44 -4.83 8.68
N LEU A 89 5.57 -3.84 7.81
CA LEU A 89 6.84 -3.28 7.37
C LEU A 89 7.07 -1.97 8.12
N GLU A 90 8.12 -1.98 8.93
CA GLU A 90 8.59 -0.84 9.72
C GLU A 90 9.86 -0.27 9.10
N GLY A 91 10.20 0.99 9.44
CA GLY A 91 11.44 1.63 9.01
C GLY A 91 11.25 2.98 8.31
N HIS A 92 10.03 3.33 7.93
CA HIS A 92 9.73 4.72 7.57
C HIS A 92 9.83 5.60 8.82
N SER A 93 10.38 6.80 8.67
CA SER A 93 10.48 7.79 9.76
C SER A 93 9.39 8.84 9.70
N ASN A 94 8.42 8.67 8.81
CA ASN A 94 7.33 9.59 8.53
C ASN A 94 6.18 8.82 7.87
N SER A 95 5.04 9.48 7.70
CA SER A 95 3.81 8.94 7.13
C SER A 95 4.04 8.26 5.78
N VAL A 96 3.41 7.10 5.60
CA VAL A 96 3.36 6.42 4.31
C VAL A 96 2.12 6.88 3.58
N MET A 97 2.32 7.74 2.58
CA MET A 97 1.24 8.44 1.88
C MET A 97 0.68 7.65 0.70
N SER A 98 1.42 6.68 0.19
CA SER A 98 0.99 5.87 -0.95
C SER A 98 1.66 4.49 -0.94
N VAL A 99 0.94 3.50 -1.44
CA VAL A 99 1.40 2.11 -1.64
C VAL A 99 0.82 1.58 -2.94
N ALA A 100 1.53 0.66 -3.59
CA ALA A 100 1.04 -0.03 -4.78
C ALA A 100 1.69 -1.41 -4.91
N PHE A 101 0.99 -2.34 -5.55
CA PHE A 101 1.59 -3.59 -6.02
C PHE A 101 2.11 -3.46 -7.45
N SER A 102 3.15 -4.23 -7.77
CA SER A 102 3.59 -4.43 -9.16
C SER A 102 2.54 -5.25 -9.93
N PRO A 103 2.24 -5.00 -11.22
CA PRO A 103 1.07 -5.57 -11.91
C PRO A 103 1.11 -7.07 -12.24
N ASP A 104 2.23 -7.78 -12.09
CA ASP A 104 2.35 -9.21 -12.46
C ASP A 104 3.76 -9.81 -12.22
N GLY A 105 4.05 -10.13 -10.96
CA GLY A 105 4.31 -11.50 -10.49
C GLY A 105 5.44 -12.38 -11.04
N LYS A 106 6.29 -11.98 -12.00
CA LYS A 106 7.52 -12.74 -12.31
C LYS A 106 8.71 -12.13 -11.60
N HIS A 107 9.17 -12.81 -10.54
CA HIS A 107 10.47 -12.56 -9.93
C HIS A 107 11.56 -12.45 -11.00
N ILE A 108 12.09 -11.25 -11.17
CA ILE A 108 13.42 -10.99 -11.73
C ILE A 108 14.22 -10.46 -10.54
N PRO A 109 15.42 -11.00 -10.25
CA PRO A 109 16.03 -10.92 -8.93
C PRO A 109 16.31 -9.47 -8.46
N THR A 110 15.71 -9.15 -7.31
CA THR A 110 16.29 -8.53 -6.10
C THR A 110 16.88 -7.11 -6.15
N LEU A 111 16.34 -6.18 -6.93
CA LEU A 111 16.49 -4.76 -6.59
C LEU A 111 15.60 -4.39 -5.39
N HIS A 112 16.21 -3.99 -4.28
CA HIS A 112 15.51 -3.50 -3.08
C HIS A 112 16.34 -2.43 -2.37
N VAL A 113 15.72 -1.66 -1.48
CA VAL A 113 16.43 -0.65 -0.68
C VAL A 113 16.99 -1.29 0.60
N SER A 114 18.28 -1.11 0.85
CA SER A 114 18.97 -1.55 2.08
C SER A 114 19.77 -0.38 2.67
N GLY A 115 19.26 0.21 3.74
CA GLY A 115 19.79 1.46 4.29
C GLY A 115 19.60 2.62 3.32
N GLU A 116 20.67 3.35 3.01
CA GLU A 116 20.66 4.45 2.03
C GLU A 116 21.02 3.99 0.61
N TRP A 117 20.84 2.71 0.27
CA TRP A 117 21.28 2.17 -1.01
C TRP A 117 20.22 1.36 -1.71
N LEU A 118 20.10 1.56 -3.02
CA LEU A 118 19.47 0.62 -3.92
C LEU A 118 20.46 -0.53 -4.18
N VAL A 119 20.07 -1.75 -3.83
CA VAL A 119 20.93 -2.94 -3.89
C VAL A 119 20.32 -4.02 -4.77
N GLU A 120 21.16 -4.71 -5.54
CA GLU A 120 20.84 -5.99 -6.23
C GLU A 120 21.79 -7.07 -5.70
N GLY A 121 21.26 -8.06 -4.97
CA GLY A 121 22.10 -9.01 -4.24
C GLY A 121 22.98 -8.31 -3.19
N THR A 122 24.31 -8.41 -3.31
CA THR A 122 25.27 -7.71 -2.43
C THR A 122 25.83 -6.42 -3.03
N ALA A 123 25.49 -6.12 -4.28
CA ALA A 123 25.99 -4.95 -4.99
C ALA A 123 25.12 -3.72 -4.69
N ARG A 124 25.80 -2.59 -4.44
CA ARG A 124 25.19 -1.27 -4.24
C ARG A 124 25.24 -0.49 -5.54
N TYR A 125 24.08 -0.06 -6.03
CA TYR A 125 23.96 0.61 -7.33
C TYR A 125 23.83 2.11 -7.19
N LEU A 126 23.06 2.58 -6.22
CA LEU A 126 22.79 4.00 -6.05
C LEU A 126 22.60 4.37 -4.59
N TRP A 127 23.30 5.41 -4.14
CA TRP A 127 23.13 5.99 -2.81
C TRP A 127 21.99 6.99 -2.81
N LEU A 128 21.07 6.87 -1.86
CA LEU A 128 19.92 7.73 -1.66
C LEU A 128 20.17 8.61 -0.42
N PRO A 129 20.42 9.91 -0.59
CA PRO A 129 20.62 10.82 0.54
C PRO A 129 19.37 10.85 1.44
N THR A 130 19.54 11.10 2.74
CA THR A 130 18.46 11.27 3.74
C THR A 130 17.31 12.17 3.29
N ASN A 131 17.56 13.12 2.39
CA ASN A 131 16.57 14.05 1.84
C ASN A 131 15.66 13.42 0.76
N TYR A 132 15.88 12.15 0.38
CA TYR A 132 15.14 11.43 -0.66
C TYR A 132 14.31 10.27 -0.08
N ARG A 133 14.00 10.28 1.21
CA ARG A 133 13.15 9.25 1.83
C ARG A 133 11.80 9.22 1.10
N PRO A 134 11.43 8.11 0.42
CA PRO A 134 10.15 8.01 -0.25
C PRO A 134 9.04 8.10 0.80
N THR A 135 8.03 8.93 0.53
CA THR A 135 6.74 8.87 1.23
C THR A 135 5.87 7.75 0.67
N CYS A 136 6.22 7.23 -0.50
CA CYS A 136 5.64 6.04 -1.10
C CYS A 136 6.61 5.41 -2.11
N GLU A 137 6.52 4.09 -2.28
CA GLU A 137 7.35 3.34 -3.20
C GLU A 137 6.47 2.35 -3.98
N ALA A 138 6.69 2.26 -5.29
CA ALA A 138 6.06 1.28 -6.16
C ALA A 138 7.12 0.69 -7.09
N ILE A 139 7.13 -0.63 -7.25
CA ILE A 139 8.10 -1.32 -8.10
C ILE A 139 7.37 -1.86 -9.33
N TRP A 140 7.92 -1.62 -10.52
CA TRP A 140 7.42 -2.17 -11.79
C TRP A 140 8.57 -2.74 -12.63
N GLY A 141 8.75 -4.05 -12.60
CA GLY A 141 9.87 -4.69 -13.31
C GLY A 141 11.22 -4.20 -12.81
N ARG A 142 11.94 -3.41 -13.63
CA ARG A 142 13.20 -2.74 -13.25
C ARG A 142 13.01 -1.31 -12.74
N ILE A 143 11.79 -0.80 -12.82
CA ILE A 143 11.50 0.59 -12.51
C ILE A 143 11.06 0.72 -11.06
N VAL A 144 11.81 1.50 -10.30
CA VAL A 144 11.42 1.89 -8.94
C VAL A 144 10.85 3.29 -9.02
N ILE A 145 9.62 3.45 -8.55
CA ILE A 145 8.93 4.73 -8.46
C ILE A 145 8.95 5.17 -7.01
N LEU A 146 9.70 6.24 -6.75
CA LEU A 146 9.74 6.88 -5.44
C LEU A 146 8.90 8.15 -5.50
N GLY A 147 7.82 8.20 -4.72
CA GLY A 147 7.06 9.42 -4.51
C GLY A 147 7.61 10.19 -3.32
N HIS A 148 7.83 11.49 -3.53
CA HIS A 148 8.39 12.39 -2.54
C HIS A 148 7.33 13.37 -2.01
N SER A 149 7.46 13.81 -0.75
CA SER A 149 6.56 14.80 -0.12
C SER A 149 6.48 16.13 -0.87
N SER A 150 7.45 16.42 -1.74
CA SER A 150 7.44 17.58 -2.63
C SER A 150 6.56 17.40 -3.88
N GLY A 151 5.83 16.30 -4.03
CA GLY A 151 5.01 15.97 -5.20
C GLY A 151 5.80 15.53 -6.44
N ARG A 152 7.08 15.17 -6.28
CA ARG A 152 7.93 14.68 -7.38
C ARG A 152 7.90 13.15 -7.43
N LEU A 153 7.83 12.62 -8.65
CA LEU A 153 8.01 11.20 -8.95
C LEU A 153 9.41 11.01 -9.51
N LEU A 154 10.18 10.14 -8.88
CA LEU A 154 11.46 9.69 -9.44
C LEU A 154 11.23 8.33 -10.12
N PHE A 155 11.51 8.30 -11.42
CA PHE A 155 11.58 7.08 -12.21
C PHE A 155 13.04 6.64 -12.23
N LEU A 156 13.33 5.46 -11.69
CA LEU A 156 14.64 4.81 -11.77
C LEU A 156 14.58 3.63 -12.72
#